data_AF-A0A2E9D770-F1
#
_entry.id   AF-A0A2E9D770-F1
#
_cell.length_a   1.000
_cell.length_b   1.000
_cell.length_c   1.000
_cell.angle_alpha   90.00
_cell.angle_beta   90.00
_cell.angle_gamma   90.00
#
_symmetry.space_group_name_H-M   'P 1'
#
loop_
_entity.id
_entity.type
_entity.pdbx_description
1 polymer ?
#
loop_
_entity_poly.entity_id
_entity_poly.type
_entity_poly.pdbx_seq_one_letter_code
_entity_poly.pdbx_strand_id
1 'polypeptide(L)'
;MIRKIFSRLLRYYRWLTDRQGYFLARRFGIRIPLFPLVFLPDGFTVQQAGNSGITIVDNFCTRKEADYLIELARPRLQDSRITINNKQIKDDYRTSKTAIVFGPIDQDPAILPLLYRAGMLLGLPHTHVETVFVTRYQGGEYYKAHEDYYEGFDGDRLYTILIYLNDLTEEQGGGTVFEQLNVGVRPKLGRAVIWANQGPDGTQHPESRHEALPVAPGAEKWAVQLWFRNYKMIDVPESAIATPQAKMGQALSGDEELPEGAWAPGDIAADSPYGKAFE
;
A
#
# COMPACT_ATOMS: atom_id res chain seq x y z
N MET A 1 37.74 21.91 -23.22
CA MET A 1 38.50 21.34 -22.08
C MET A 1 37.59 21.01 -20.88
N ILE A 2 36.77 21.96 -20.41
CA ILE A 2 35.86 21.82 -19.26
C ILE A 2 34.86 20.65 -19.39
N ARG A 3 34.22 20.45 -20.55
CA ARG A 3 33.31 19.30 -20.79
C ARG A 3 33.98 17.92 -20.65
N LYS A 4 35.26 17.79 -20.98
CA LYS A 4 36.03 16.54 -20.83
C LYS A 4 36.39 16.26 -19.36
N ILE A 5 36.62 17.32 -18.58
CA ILE A 5 36.86 17.22 -17.13
C ILE A 5 35.56 16.86 -16.42
N PHE A 6 34.45 17.53 -16.76
CA PHE A 6 33.14 17.24 -16.20
C PHE A 6 32.68 15.81 -16.50
N SER A 7 32.87 15.31 -17.72
CA SER A 7 32.51 13.92 -18.06
C SER A 7 33.43 12.86 -17.44
N ARG A 8 34.66 13.22 -17.05
CA ARG A 8 35.55 12.34 -16.25
C ARG A 8 35.12 12.33 -14.79
N LEU A 9 34.79 13.49 -14.22
CA LEU A 9 34.24 13.60 -12.87
C LEU A 9 32.91 12.87 -12.73
N LEU A 10 32.02 12.99 -13.73
CA LEU A 10 30.73 12.28 -13.74
C LEU A 10 30.91 10.76 -13.83
N ARG A 11 31.89 10.29 -14.63
CA ARG A 11 32.24 8.86 -14.70
C ARG A 11 32.86 8.35 -13.40
N TYR A 12 33.71 9.16 -12.77
CA TYR A 12 34.31 8.82 -11.49
C TYR A 12 33.27 8.80 -10.35
N TYR A 13 32.34 9.76 -10.35
CA TYR A 13 31.19 9.78 -9.44
C TYR A 13 30.29 8.56 -9.66
N ARG A 14 29.94 8.25 -10.92
CA ARG A 14 29.17 7.05 -11.26
C ARG A 14 29.88 5.75 -10.84
N TRP A 15 31.20 5.69 -11.01
CA TRP A 15 32.01 4.53 -10.60
C TRP A 15 32.05 4.36 -9.07
N LEU A 16 32.13 5.45 -8.31
CA LEU A 16 32.04 5.42 -6.84
C LEU A 16 30.66 4.96 -6.34
N THR A 17 29.60 5.23 -7.11
CA THR A 17 28.22 4.81 -6.81
C THR A 17 27.87 3.43 -7.37
N ASP A 18 28.75 2.82 -8.18
CA ASP A 18 28.55 1.49 -8.73
C ASP A 18 28.99 0.40 -7.74
N ARG A 19 28.43 -0.81 -7.86
CA ARG A 19 28.54 -1.93 -6.90
C ARG A 19 29.95 -2.25 -6.36
N GLN A 20 31.02 -1.92 -7.09
CA GLN A 20 32.41 -2.16 -6.68
C GLN A 20 32.98 -1.10 -5.72
N GLY A 21 32.35 0.08 -5.59
CA GLY A 21 32.77 1.19 -4.72
C GLY A 21 32.11 1.22 -3.34
N TYR A 22 31.28 0.23 -3.01
CA TYR A 22 30.41 0.17 -1.82
C TYR A 22 31.15 0.44 -0.49
N PHE A 23 32.37 -0.07 -0.34
CA PHE A 23 33.18 0.15 0.86
C PHE A 23 33.63 1.61 1.02
N LEU A 24 33.98 2.28 -0.08
CA LEU A 24 34.38 3.69 -0.08
C LEU A 24 33.16 4.60 0.12
N ALA A 25 32.02 4.29 -0.50
CA ALA A 25 30.76 5.01 -0.29
C ALA A 25 30.36 5.08 1.20
N ARG A 26 30.48 3.95 1.92
CA ARG A 26 30.23 3.87 3.36
C ARG A 26 31.23 4.70 4.19
N ARG A 27 32.50 4.79 3.78
CA ARG A 27 33.56 5.57 4.45
C ARG A 27 33.43 7.09 4.24
N PHE A 28 32.85 7.52 3.12
CA PHE A 28 32.65 8.93 2.75
C PHE A 28 31.22 9.45 2.98
N GLY A 29 30.38 8.68 3.70
CA GLY A 29 29.03 9.13 4.04
C GLY A 29 28.07 9.24 2.85
N ILE A 30 28.39 8.59 1.72
CA ILE A 30 27.46 8.49 0.59
C ILE A 30 26.34 7.55 1.04
N ARG A 31 25.15 8.13 1.26
CA ARG A 31 23.95 7.37 1.59
C ARG A 31 23.57 6.52 0.38
N ILE A 32 23.66 5.20 0.55
CA ILE A 32 23.10 4.26 -0.41
C ILE A 32 21.58 4.51 -0.42
N PRO A 33 20.95 4.66 -1.60
CA PRO A 33 19.50 4.86 -1.66
C PRO A 33 18.79 3.72 -0.93
N LEU A 34 17.68 4.07 -0.27
CA LEU A 34 16.80 3.13 0.42
C LEU A 34 16.55 1.90 -0.47
N PHE A 35 16.84 0.71 0.05
CA PHE A 35 16.48 -0.53 -0.63
C PHE A 35 14.96 -0.63 -0.61
N PRO A 36 14.25 -0.52 -1.75
CA PRO A 36 12.79 -0.43 -1.75
C PRO A 36 12.14 -1.64 -1.06
N LEU A 37 12.74 -2.83 -1.21
CA LEU A 37 12.25 -4.07 -0.62
C LEU A 37 12.25 -4.12 0.91
N VAL A 38 12.97 -3.23 1.62
CA VAL A 38 13.01 -3.23 3.10
C VAL A 38 11.71 -2.82 3.75
N PHE A 39 10.79 -2.24 2.96
CA PHE A 39 9.45 -1.89 3.42
C PHE A 39 8.45 -3.02 3.23
N LEU A 40 8.81 -4.11 2.54
CA LEU A 40 7.93 -5.27 2.38
C LEU A 40 8.05 -6.16 3.62
N PRO A 41 6.94 -6.44 4.33
CA PRO A 41 6.96 -7.35 5.46
C PRO A 41 6.98 -8.80 4.99
N ASP A 42 7.29 -9.69 5.93
CA ASP A 42 7.31 -11.13 5.68
C ASP A 42 5.92 -11.60 5.18
N GLY A 43 5.91 -12.45 4.16
CA GLY A 43 4.69 -12.97 3.55
C GLY A 43 3.94 -11.98 2.65
N PHE A 44 4.53 -10.85 2.27
CA PHE A 44 3.92 -9.92 1.30
C PHE A 44 3.68 -10.61 -0.05
N THR A 45 2.41 -10.80 -0.42
CA THR A 45 2.03 -11.46 -1.69
C THR A 45 1.10 -10.60 -2.50
N VAL A 46 1.38 -10.44 -3.78
CA VAL A 46 0.55 -9.68 -4.73
C VAL A 46 -0.17 -10.66 -5.64
N GLN A 47 -1.49 -10.54 -5.74
CA GLN A 47 -2.34 -11.41 -6.57
C GLN A 47 -3.34 -10.57 -7.36
N GLN A 48 -3.58 -10.92 -8.62
CA GLN A 48 -4.66 -10.32 -9.41
C GLN A 48 -5.95 -11.12 -9.19
N ALA A 49 -7.06 -10.43 -8.99
CA ALA A 49 -8.38 -11.06 -8.94
C ALA A 49 -8.88 -11.34 -10.37
N GLY A 50 -8.28 -12.36 -11.01
CA GLY A 50 -8.49 -12.65 -12.43
C GLY A 50 -8.08 -11.45 -13.31
N ASN A 51 -8.88 -11.15 -14.32
CA ASN A 51 -8.66 -10.00 -15.22
C ASN A 51 -9.51 -8.77 -14.82
N SER A 52 -9.99 -8.70 -13.58
CA SER A 52 -10.88 -7.62 -13.11
C SER A 52 -10.20 -6.26 -12.96
N GLY A 53 -8.87 -6.21 -12.97
CA GLY A 53 -8.10 -5.01 -12.62
C GLY A 53 -7.98 -4.76 -11.11
N ILE A 54 -8.60 -5.61 -10.27
CA ILE A 54 -8.43 -5.56 -8.81
C ILE A 54 -7.19 -6.37 -8.42
N THR A 55 -6.26 -5.71 -7.75
CA THR A 55 -5.09 -6.33 -7.14
C THR A 55 -5.32 -6.52 -5.64
N ILE A 56 -5.11 -7.74 -5.14
CA ILE A 56 -5.17 -8.08 -3.73
C ILE A 56 -3.74 -8.29 -3.23
N VAL A 57 -3.39 -7.62 -2.13
CA VAL A 57 -2.08 -7.75 -1.51
C VAL A 57 -2.24 -8.21 -0.08
N ASP A 58 -1.85 -9.44 0.22
CA ASP A 58 -1.83 -9.94 1.60
C ASP A 58 -0.51 -9.54 2.28
N ASN A 59 -0.60 -9.33 3.60
CA ASN A 59 0.48 -8.78 4.41
C ASN A 59 0.99 -7.43 3.88
N PHE A 60 0.13 -6.58 3.32
CA PHE A 60 0.50 -5.21 2.95
C PHE A 60 0.92 -4.39 4.17
N CYS A 61 0.26 -4.55 5.32
CA CYS A 61 0.74 -4.01 6.60
C CYS A 61 0.83 -5.10 7.68
N THR A 62 1.73 -4.89 8.63
CA THR A 62 1.90 -5.78 9.78
C THR A 62 0.83 -5.51 10.83
N ARG A 63 0.58 -6.48 11.72
CA ARG A 63 -0.28 -6.28 12.90
C ARG A 63 0.13 -5.04 13.71
N LYS A 64 1.42 -4.85 13.95
CA LYS A 64 1.94 -3.70 14.71
C LYS A 64 1.58 -2.37 14.05
N GLU A 65 1.67 -2.27 12.72
CA GLU A 65 1.31 -1.07 11.98
C GLU A 65 -0.21 -0.84 11.99
N ALA A 66 -1.00 -1.91 11.88
CA ALA A 66 -2.45 -1.83 11.94
C ALA A 66 -2.94 -1.37 13.32
N ASP A 67 -2.43 -1.98 14.39
CA ASP A 67 -2.75 -1.60 15.77
C ASP A 67 -2.34 -0.14 16.03
N TYR A 68 -1.18 0.29 15.53
CA TYR A 68 -0.73 1.69 15.62
C TYR A 68 -1.72 2.66 14.96
N LEU A 69 -2.15 2.37 13.73
CA LEU A 69 -3.11 3.21 13.01
C LEU A 69 -4.47 3.28 13.71
N ILE A 70 -4.95 2.15 14.25
CA ILE A 70 -6.21 2.09 15.00
C ILE A 70 -6.11 2.96 16.27
N GLU A 71 -5.04 2.82 17.05
CA GLU A 71 -4.88 3.57 18.30
C GLU A 71 -4.63 5.06 18.06
N LEU A 72 -3.92 5.42 16.99
CA LEU A 72 -3.76 6.81 16.55
C LEU A 72 -5.11 7.43 16.14
N ALA A 73 -5.95 6.67 15.44
CA ALA A 73 -7.23 7.12 14.91
C ALA A 73 -8.33 7.21 15.97
N ARG A 74 -8.38 6.27 16.92
CA ARG A 74 -9.46 6.11 17.90
C ARG A 74 -9.88 7.41 18.61
N PRO A 75 -8.98 8.24 19.17
CA PRO A 75 -9.36 9.48 19.83
C PRO A 75 -9.74 10.62 18.86
N ARG A 76 -9.48 10.45 17.56
CA ARG A 76 -9.66 11.47 16.50
C ARG A 76 -10.91 11.21 15.65
N LEU A 77 -11.66 10.14 15.90
CA LEU A 77 -12.81 9.74 15.09
C LEU A 77 -13.92 10.79 15.10
N GLN A 78 -14.36 11.18 13.90
CA GLN A 78 -15.51 12.04 13.66
C GLN A 78 -16.47 11.36 12.69
N ASP A 79 -17.73 11.80 12.66
CA ASP A 79 -18.71 11.30 11.70
C ASP A 79 -18.20 11.53 10.27
N SER A 80 -18.24 10.49 9.44
CA SER A 80 -17.83 10.60 8.04
C SER A 80 -18.78 11.52 7.28
N ARG A 81 -18.23 12.21 6.28
CA ARG A 81 -19.00 13.12 5.42
C ARG A 81 -18.87 12.68 3.97
N ILE A 82 -19.89 13.00 3.19
CA ILE A 82 -19.90 12.86 1.73
C ILE A 82 -19.93 14.23 1.08
N THR A 83 -19.44 14.33 -0.16
CA THR A 83 -19.52 15.55 -0.94
C THR A 83 -20.80 15.55 -1.78
N ILE A 84 -21.72 16.46 -1.48
CA ILE A 84 -22.90 16.74 -2.33
C ILE A 84 -22.85 18.22 -2.71
N ASN A 85 -22.91 18.54 -4.01
CA ASN A 85 -22.83 19.90 -4.53
C ASN A 85 -21.63 20.69 -3.96
N ASN A 86 -20.44 20.06 -3.95
CA ASN A 86 -19.19 20.59 -3.39
C ASN A 86 -19.23 20.93 -1.88
N LYS A 87 -20.19 20.39 -1.12
CA LYS A 87 -20.28 20.54 0.34
C LYS A 87 -20.15 19.20 1.05
N GLN A 88 -19.35 19.18 2.10
CA GLN A 88 -19.16 18.04 2.99
C GLN A 88 -20.31 17.95 4.00
N ILE A 89 -21.24 17.01 3.81
CA ILE A 89 -22.41 16.82 4.67
C ILE A 89 -22.45 15.42 5.29
N LYS A 90 -23.06 15.31 6.47
CA LYS A 90 -23.42 14.02 7.07
C LYS A 90 -24.70 13.54 6.37
N ASP A 91 -24.68 12.29 5.90
CA ASP A 91 -25.77 11.71 5.11
C ASP A 91 -25.81 10.19 5.36
N ASP A 92 -27.00 9.59 5.28
CA ASP A 92 -27.20 8.14 5.48
C ASP A 92 -26.62 7.28 4.34
N TYR A 93 -26.05 7.91 3.30
CA TYR A 93 -25.26 7.21 2.29
C TYR A 93 -23.96 6.62 2.85
N ARG A 94 -23.40 7.24 3.90
CA ARG A 94 -22.19 6.79 4.59
C ARG A 94 -22.34 6.99 6.10
N THR A 95 -22.35 5.90 6.85
CA THR A 95 -22.62 5.92 8.29
C THR A 95 -21.39 5.64 9.16
N SER A 96 -20.21 5.56 8.57
CA SER A 96 -18.94 5.31 9.27
C SER A 96 -18.41 6.52 10.07
N LYS A 97 -17.34 6.30 10.84
CA LYS A 97 -16.49 7.37 11.40
C LYS A 97 -15.10 7.37 10.75
N THR A 98 -14.50 8.55 10.60
CA THR A 98 -13.17 8.72 10.01
C THR A 98 -12.25 9.55 10.91
N ALA A 99 -10.95 9.32 10.79
CA ALA A 99 -9.90 10.10 11.42
C ALA A 99 -8.77 10.35 10.41
N ILE A 100 -8.25 11.59 10.40
CA ILE A 100 -7.02 11.91 9.68
C ILE A 100 -5.84 11.42 10.52
N VAL A 101 -4.98 10.61 9.91
CA VAL A 101 -3.78 10.07 10.56
C VAL A 101 -2.47 10.54 9.92
N PHE A 102 -2.54 11.05 8.69
CA PHE A 102 -1.38 11.60 7.99
C PHE A 102 -1.84 12.64 6.96
N GLY A 103 -1.14 13.75 6.82
CA GLY A 103 -1.45 14.76 5.79
C GLY A 103 -0.45 15.91 5.75
N PRO A 104 -0.75 17.02 5.06
CA PRO A 104 0.17 18.16 4.95
C PRO A 104 0.57 18.80 6.28
N ILE A 105 -0.29 18.74 7.30
CA ILE A 105 -0.12 19.43 8.59
C ILE A 105 0.44 18.49 9.68
N ASP A 106 0.05 17.22 9.66
CA ASP A 106 0.42 16.22 10.66
C ASP A 106 1.02 15.01 9.94
N GLN A 107 2.35 14.89 9.99
CA GLN A 107 3.09 13.81 9.33
C GLN A 107 3.76 12.94 10.38
N ASP A 108 3.25 11.72 10.52
CA ASP A 108 3.81 10.72 11.40
C ASP A 108 4.80 9.81 10.63
N PRO A 109 6.10 9.81 10.98
CA PRO A 109 7.09 8.93 10.37
C PRO A 109 6.73 7.45 10.42
N ALA A 110 5.94 7.01 11.41
CA ALA A 110 5.51 5.62 11.54
C ALA A 110 4.60 5.15 10.38
N ILE A 111 3.97 6.09 9.65
CA ILE A 111 3.08 5.80 8.52
C ILE A 111 3.86 5.76 7.20
N LEU A 112 5.03 6.40 7.12
CA LEU A 112 5.81 6.47 5.88
C LEU A 112 6.10 5.09 5.25
N PRO A 113 6.50 4.04 5.99
CA PRO A 113 6.69 2.70 5.42
C PRO A 113 5.49 2.19 4.62
N LEU A 114 4.27 2.48 5.08
CA LEU A 114 3.03 2.13 4.38
C LEU A 114 2.89 2.89 3.06
N LEU A 115 3.18 4.19 3.07
CA LEU A 115 3.11 5.04 1.88
C LEU A 115 4.21 4.69 0.85
N TYR A 116 5.38 4.26 1.32
CA TYR A 116 6.44 3.76 0.44
C TYR A 116 6.04 2.45 -0.25
N ARG A 117 5.47 1.48 0.48
CA ARG A 117 4.92 0.26 -0.13
C ARG A 117 3.86 0.58 -1.20
N ALA A 118 2.95 1.49 -0.88
CA ALA A 118 1.92 1.95 -1.80
C ALA A 118 2.54 2.56 -3.08
N GLY A 119 3.47 3.51 -2.92
CA GLY A 119 4.13 4.15 -4.05
C GLY A 119 4.93 3.17 -4.91
N MET A 120 5.61 2.20 -4.29
CA MET A 120 6.31 1.14 -5.00
C MET A 120 5.40 0.27 -5.85
N LEU A 121 4.24 -0.13 -5.31
CA LEU A 121 3.28 -0.96 -6.04
C LEU A 121 2.61 -0.21 -7.19
N LEU A 122 2.31 1.08 -6.99
CA LEU A 122 1.64 1.91 -8.00
C LEU A 122 2.60 2.50 -9.04
N GLY A 123 3.91 2.47 -8.79
CA GLY A 123 4.89 3.20 -9.60
C GLY A 123 4.76 4.73 -9.47
N LEU A 124 4.15 5.21 -8.38
CA LEU A 124 3.97 6.64 -8.08
C LEU A 124 4.80 7.04 -6.85
N PRO A 125 5.32 8.27 -6.79
CA PRO A 125 5.94 8.75 -5.56
C PRO A 125 4.93 8.74 -4.41
N HIS A 126 5.34 8.31 -3.22
CA HIS A 126 4.51 8.33 -2.01
C HIS A 126 3.93 9.73 -1.71
N THR A 127 4.57 10.79 -2.21
CA THR A 127 4.11 12.19 -2.08
C THR A 127 2.86 12.54 -2.88
N HIS A 128 2.38 11.63 -3.72
CA HIS A 128 1.15 11.78 -4.50
C HIS A 128 -0.09 11.32 -3.75
N VAL A 129 0.09 10.76 -2.54
CA VAL A 129 -1.04 10.35 -1.69
C VAL A 129 -1.76 11.58 -1.13
N GLU A 130 -3.08 11.56 -1.15
CA GLU A 130 -3.90 12.51 -0.40
C GLU A 130 -3.68 12.36 1.12
N THR A 131 -4.32 13.23 1.89
CA THR A 131 -4.52 13.02 3.33
C THR A 131 -5.03 11.60 3.59
N VAL A 132 -4.39 10.90 4.52
CA VAL A 132 -4.69 9.51 4.85
C VAL A 132 -5.76 9.45 5.91
N PHE A 133 -6.79 8.65 5.63
CA PHE A 133 -7.92 8.46 6.52
C PHE A 133 -7.99 7.03 7.02
N VAL A 134 -8.07 6.87 8.34
CA VAL A 134 -8.57 5.64 8.96
C VAL A 134 -10.09 5.77 9.09
N THR A 135 -10.80 4.74 8.69
CA THR A 135 -12.26 4.63 8.76
C THR A 135 -12.64 3.45 9.64
N ARG A 136 -13.67 3.66 10.46
CA ARG A 136 -14.25 2.64 11.33
C ARG A 136 -15.74 2.50 11.07
N TYR A 137 -16.19 1.25 10.94
CA TYR A 137 -17.58 0.84 10.85
C TYR A 137 -17.94 -0.02 12.08
N GLN A 138 -19.05 0.29 12.74
CA GLN A 138 -19.71 -0.54 13.77
C GLN A 138 -20.85 -1.36 13.18
N GLY A 139 -21.42 -2.26 14.00
CA GLY A 139 -22.60 -3.03 13.64
C GLY A 139 -23.70 -2.18 12.99
N GLY A 140 -24.08 -2.53 11.77
CA GLY A 140 -25.04 -1.84 10.92
C GLY A 140 -24.50 -0.66 10.10
N GLU A 141 -23.27 -0.17 10.35
CA GLU A 141 -22.66 0.90 9.57
C GLU A 141 -22.14 0.38 8.21
N TYR A 142 -22.22 1.22 7.18
CA TYR A 142 -21.89 0.90 5.78
C TYR A 142 -21.47 2.15 5.00
N TYR A 143 -21.04 1.94 3.76
CA TYR A 143 -20.90 3.01 2.76
C TYR A 143 -21.40 2.50 1.42
N LYS A 144 -22.52 3.03 0.95
CA LYS A 144 -23.20 2.61 -0.29
C LYS A 144 -22.28 2.69 -1.51
N ALA A 145 -22.64 1.93 -2.55
CA ALA A 145 -21.88 1.83 -3.80
C ALA A 145 -21.51 3.20 -4.39
N HIS A 146 -20.24 3.49 -4.59
CA HIS A 146 -19.74 4.78 -5.10
C HIS A 146 -18.44 4.60 -5.90
N GLU A 147 -18.05 5.66 -6.59
CA GLU A 147 -16.75 5.82 -7.22
C GLU A 147 -15.85 6.68 -6.34
N ASP A 148 -14.54 6.42 -6.42
CA ASP A 148 -13.55 7.28 -5.77
C ASP A 148 -13.10 8.45 -6.65
N TYR A 149 -13.60 8.52 -7.89
CA TYR A 149 -13.33 9.61 -8.81
C TYR A 149 -14.53 10.56 -8.91
N TYR A 150 -14.27 11.79 -9.30
CA TYR A 150 -15.20 12.85 -9.67
C TYR A 150 -15.14 13.08 -11.19
N GLU A 151 -16.27 13.49 -11.75
CA GLU A 151 -16.32 14.01 -13.12
C GLU A 151 -15.73 15.43 -13.15
N GLY A 152 -14.59 15.62 -13.82
CA GLY A 152 -13.95 16.93 -13.96
C GLY A 152 -12.53 16.86 -14.54
N PHE A 153 -12.04 18.01 -15.02
CA PHE A 153 -10.72 18.14 -15.68
C PHE A 153 -9.53 18.29 -14.71
N ASP A 154 -9.78 18.48 -13.41
CA ASP A 154 -8.74 18.74 -12.43
C ASP A 154 -8.23 17.44 -11.79
N GLY A 155 -7.35 16.73 -12.53
CA GLY A 155 -6.42 15.72 -12.01
C GLY A 155 -6.96 14.89 -10.85
N ASP A 156 -7.84 13.95 -11.19
CA ASP A 156 -8.59 13.23 -10.19
C ASP A 156 -7.88 11.96 -9.70
N ARG A 157 -8.45 11.23 -8.74
CA ARG A 157 -7.79 10.08 -8.12
C ARG A 157 -7.47 9.02 -9.17
N LEU A 158 -6.18 8.68 -9.32
CA LEU A 158 -5.72 7.63 -10.23
C LEU A 158 -5.96 6.23 -9.65
N TYR A 159 -5.60 6.06 -8.38
CA TYR A 159 -5.65 4.77 -7.70
C TYR A 159 -6.22 4.91 -6.30
N THR A 160 -6.88 3.85 -5.86
CA THR A 160 -7.23 3.63 -4.46
C THR A 160 -6.53 2.39 -3.93
N ILE A 161 -6.02 2.48 -2.71
CA ILE A 161 -5.59 1.35 -1.89
C ILE A 161 -6.44 1.38 -0.62
N LEU A 162 -7.27 0.36 -0.44
CA LEU A 162 -8.01 0.12 0.80
C LEU A 162 -7.31 -0.99 1.58
N ILE A 163 -6.84 -0.70 2.80
CA ILE A 163 -6.13 -1.67 3.63
C ILE A 163 -6.97 -1.99 4.86
N TYR A 164 -7.28 -3.26 5.08
CA TYR A 164 -7.99 -3.71 6.27
C TYR A 164 -7.04 -3.80 7.46
N LEU A 165 -7.45 -3.20 8.58
CA LEU A 165 -6.64 -3.12 9.81
C LEU A 165 -7.03 -4.19 10.84
N ASN A 166 -8.06 -4.98 10.56
CA ASN A 166 -8.47 -6.12 11.37
C ASN A 166 -9.20 -7.19 10.54
N ASP A 167 -9.33 -8.37 11.11
CA ASP A 167 -10.04 -9.51 10.52
C ASP A 167 -11.55 -9.43 10.81
N LEU A 168 -12.36 -9.77 9.81
CA LEU A 168 -13.79 -10.07 10.00
C LEU A 168 -14.09 -11.46 9.43
N THR A 169 -14.90 -12.24 10.14
CA THR A 169 -15.42 -13.52 9.64
C THR A 169 -16.49 -13.29 8.57
N GLU A 170 -16.93 -14.37 7.92
CA GLU A 170 -17.98 -14.26 6.89
C GLU A 170 -19.31 -13.77 7.48
N GLU A 171 -19.65 -14.26 8.68
CA GLU A 171 -20.87 -13.91 9.41
C GLU A 171 -20.83 -12.46 9.93
N GLN A 172 -19.63 -11.90 10.10
CA GLN A 172 -19.45 -10.52 10.56
C GLN A 172 -19.60 -9.49 9.43
N GLY A 173 -19.59 -9.91 8.16
CA GLY A 173 -19.77 -9.03 7.01
C GLY A 173 -18.62 -8.02 6.83
N GLY A 174 -18.95 -6.78 6.45
CA GLY A 174 -17.96 -5.71 6.27
C GLY A 174 -17.07 -5.84 5.02
N GLY A 175 -17.41 -6.72 4.09
CA GLY A 175 -16.69 -6.86 2.81
C GLY A 175 -16.68 -5.57 1.98
N THR A 176 -15.73 -5.49 1.04
CA THR A 176 -15.79 -4.52 -0.06
C THR A 176 -16.22 -5.24 -1.32
N VAL A 177 -17.25 -4.76 -1.99
CA VAL A 177 -17.80 -5.40 -3.20
C VAL A 177 -17.72 -4.46 -4.39
N PHE A 178 -17.30 -5.00 -5.53
CA PHE A 178 -17.27 -4.37 -6.85
C PHE A 178 -18.29 -5.10 -7.72
N GLU A 179 -19.53 -4.62 -7.72
CA GLU A 179 -20.67 -5.33 -8.32
C GLU A 179 -20.46 -5.61 -9.81
N GLN A 180 -20.01 -4.60 -10.56
CA GLN A 180 -19.77 -4.73 -12.01
C GLN A 180 -18.63 -5.70 -12.36
N LEU A 181 -17.68 -5.87 -11.45
CA LEU A 181 -16.53 -6.78 -11.62
C LEU A 181 -16.81 -8.18 -11.08
N ASN A 182 -17.94 -8.41 -10.39
CA ASN A 182 -18.22 -9.64 -9.65
C ASN A 182 -17.10 -10.02 -8.67
N VAL A 183 -16.51 -9.03 -7.99
CA VAL A 183 -15.44 -9.22 -7.02
C VAL A 183 -15.91 -8.78 -5.63
N GLY A 184 -15.79 -9.68 -4.66
CA GLY A 184 -15.97 -9.38 -3.24
C GLY A 184 -14.70 -9.69 -2.46
N VAL A 185 -14.27 -8.78 -1.59
CA VAL A 185 -13.10 -8.97 -0.75
C VAL A 185 -13.48 -8.85 0.72
N ARG A 186 -13.19 -9.89 1.49
CA ARG A 186 -13.42 -9.92 2.94
C ARG A 186 -12.29 -9.22 3.69
N PRO A 187 -12.58 -8.49 4.79
CA PRO A 187 -11.55 -7.95 5.65
C PRO A 187 -10.67 -9.04 6.25
N LYS A 188 -9.37 -8.92 6.02
CA LYS A 188 -8.31 -9.72 6.62
C LYS A 188 -7.23 -8.75 7.05
N LEU A 189 -6.73 -8.86 8.27
CA LEU A 189 -5.68 -7.98 8.77
C LEU A 189 -4.52 -7.89 7.77
N GLY A 190 -4.13 -6.66 7.44
CA GLY A 190 -3.00 -6.41 6.55
C GLY A 190 -3.29 -6.61 5.08
N ARG A 191 -4.48 -7.05 4.68
CA ARG A 191 -4.86 -7.16 3.27
C ARG A 191 -5.15 -5.78 2.70
N ALA A 192 -4.51 -5.46 1.56
CA ALA A 192 -4.86 -4.32 0.72
C ALA A 192 -5.66 -4.78 -0.50
N VAL A 193 -6.62 -3.95 -0.90
CA VAL A 193 -7.36 -4.05 -2.17
C VAL A 193 -7.01 -2.80 -2.96
N ILE A 194 -6.51 -2.99 -4.16
CA ILE A 194 -5.94 -1.92 -5.00
C ILE A 194 -6.64 -1.95 -6.36
N TRP A 195 -7.05 -0.78 -6.83
CA TRP A 195 -7.64 -0.62 -8.16
C TRP A 195 -7.31 0.75 -8.75
N ALA A 196 -7.36 0.81 -10.08
CA ALA A 196 -7.31 2.07 -10.82
C ALA A 196 -8.73 2.65 -10.91
N ASN A 197 -8.87 3.93 -10.61
CA ASN A 197 -10.09 4.69 -10.85
C ASN A 197 -10.07 5.34 -12.24
N GLN A 198 -8.87 5.61 -12.77
CA GLN A 198 -8.66 6.19 -14.09
C GLN A 198 -7.43 5.60 -14.78
N GLY A 199 -7.48 5.54 -16.11
CA GLY A 199 -6.34 5.23 -16.96
C GLY A 199 -5.34 6.38 -17.04
N PRO A 200 -4.11 6.14 -17.52
CA PRO A 200 -3.09 7.19 -17.71
C PRO A 200 -3.51 8.32 -18.67
N ASP A 201 -4.50 8.06 -19.52
CA ASP A 201 -5.10 9.01 -20.47
C ASP A 201 -6.29 9.79 -19.88
N GLY A 202 -6.65 9.53 -18.62
CA GLY A 202 -7.80 10.13 -17.94
C GLY A 202 -9.12 9.41 -18.17
N THR A 203 -9.13 8.28 -18.89
CA THR A 203 -10.33 7.46 -19.06
C THR A 203 -10.78 6.93 -17.70
N GLN A 204 -12.05 7.10 -17.35
CA GLN A 204 -12.61 6.62 -16.09
C GLN A 204 -12.90 5.12 -16.13
N HIS A 205 -12.80 4.46 -14.98
CA HIS A 205 -13.14 3.05 -14.78
C HIS A 205 -14.46 2.91 -13.99
N PRO A 206 -15.65 3.09 -14.61
CA PRO A 206 -16.93 3.00 -13.92
C PRO A 206 -17.19 1.60 -13.30
N GLU A 207 -16.53 0.56 -13.80
CA GLU A 207 -16.56 -0.78 -13.24
C GLU A 207 -15.92 -0.86 -11.84
N SER A 208 -15.11 0.14 -11.46
CA SER A 208 -14.52 0.24 -10.12
C SER A 208 -15.49 0.74 -9.05
N ARG A 209 -16.77 0.96 -9.40
CA ARG A 209 -17.83 1.30 -8.44
C ARG A 209 -17.91 0.23 -7.35
N HIS A 210 -17.83 0.66 -6.10
CA HIS A 210 -17.66 -0.24 -4.96
C HIS A 210 -18.43 0.18 -3.72
N GLU A 211 -18.75 -0.79 -2.88
CA GLU A 211 -19.52 -0.62 -1.64
C GLU A 211 -18.76 -1.23 -0.46
N ALA A 212 -18.84 -0.58 0.71
CA ALA A 212 -18.50 -1.21 1.98
C ALA A 212 -19.77 -1.79 2.61
N LEU A 213 -19.87 -3.12 2.60
CA LEU A 213 -21.01 -3.85 3.13
C LEU A 213 -21.21 -3.59 4.64
N PRO A 214 -22.45 -3.73 5.15
CA PRO A 214 -22.73 -3.62 6.56
C PRO A 214 -21.91 -4.58 7.42
N VAL A 215 -21.54 -4.12 8.61
CA VAL A 215 -20.91 -4.96 9.64
C VAL A 215 -22.00 -5.56 10.54
N ALA A 216 -21.83 -6.81 10.98
CA ALA A 216 -22.79 -7.45 11.88
C ALA A 216 -22.83 -6.77 13.27
N PRO A 217 -23.97 -6.83 14.00
CA PRO A 217 -24.04 -6.34 15.37
C PRO A 217 -22.93 -6.91 16.27
N GLY A 218 -22.26 -6.05 17.03
CA GLY A 218 -21.16 -6.44 17.93
C GLY A 218 -19.78 -6.59 17.27
N ALA A 219 -19.68 -6.48 15.95
CA ALA A 219 -18.41 -6.43 15.24
C ALA A 219 -18.00 -4.98 14.89
N GLU A 220 -16.70 -4.79 14.65
CA GLU A 220 -16.14 -3.52 14.16
C GLU A 220 -15.17 -3.79 13.01
N LYS A 221 -15.24 -2.98 11.96
CA LYS A 221 -14.27 -2.96 10.85
C LYS A 221 -13.45 -1.69 10.90
N TRP A 222 -12.14 -1.83 10.78
CA TRP A 222 -11.19 -0.75 10.63
C TRP A 222 -10.47 -0.88 9.29
N ALA A 223 -10.37 0.21 8.56
CA ALA A 223 -9.65 0.26 7.29
C ALA A 223 -8.94 1.61 7.12
N VAL A 224 -7.80 1.62 6.43
CA VAL A 224 -7.15 2.86 5.99
C VAL A 224 -7.28 2.99 4.48
N GLN A 225 -7.58 4.20 4.02
CA GLN A 225 -7.73 4.54 2.60
C GLN A 225 -6.57 5.41 2.17
N LEU A 226 -5.89 4.99 1.10
CA LEU A 226 -4.86 5.76 0.42
C LEU A 226 -5.35 6.07 -0.98
N TRP A 227 -5.49 7.36 -1.29
CA TRP A 227 -5.86 7.84 -2.61
C TRP A 227 -4.68 8.52 -3.26
N PHE A 228 -4.39 8.17 -4.50
CA PHE A 228 -3.25 8.72 -5.23
C PHE A 228 -3.69 9.61 -6.38
N ARG A 229 -3.04 10.76 -6.51
CA ARG A 229 -3.26 11.72 -7.60
C ARG A 229 -2.12 11.64 -8.63
N ASN A 230 -2.35 12.18 -9.83
CA ASN A 230 -1.30 12.32 -10.84
C ASN A 230 -0.28 13.44 -10.53
N TYR A 231 -0.53 14.24 -9.49
CA TYR A 231 0.38 15.29 -9.00
C TYR A 231 0.70 15.14 -7.52
N LYS A 232 1.72 15.88 -7.07
CA LYS A 232 2.19 15.90 -5.69
C LYS A 232 1.17 16.54 -4.76
N MET A 233 0.79 15.85 -3.70
CA MET A 233 -0.19 16.28 -2.70
C MET A 233 0.45 16.70 -1.37
N ILE A 234 1.58 16.08 -1.02
CA ILE A 234 2.26 16.28 0.26
C ILE A 234 3.77 16.45 0.05
N ASP A 235 4.39 17.28 0.88
CA ASP A 235 5.84 17.39 0.99
C ASP A 235 6.32 16.57 2.18
N VAL A 236 7.10 15.52 1.96
CA VAL A 236 7.73 14.74 3.03
C VAL A 236 9.23 15.05 3.06
N PRO A 237 9.77 15.57 4.17
CA PRO A 237 11.20 15.80 4.31
C PRO A 237 11.99 14.49 4.20
N GLU A 238 13.08 14.44 3.43
CA GLU A 238 13.92 13.24 3.30
C GLU A 238 14.48 12.74 4.65
N SER A 239 14.66 13.64 5.63
CA SER A 239 15.12 13.29 6.98
C SER A 239 14.08 12.54 7.81
N ALA A 240 12.80 12.57 7.44
CA ALA A 240 11.72 11.91 8.18
C ALA A 240 11.73 10.38 7.98
N ILE A 241 12.51 9.89 7.01
CA ILE A 241 12.48 8.48 6.62
C ILE A 241 13.55 7.72 7.40
N ALA A 242 13.15 7.14 8.53
CA ALA A 242 13.97 6.11 9.16
C ALA A 242 14.02 4.89 8.23
N THR A 243 15.21 4.51 7.76
CA THR A 243 15.37 3.25 7.03
C THR A 243 15.23 2.11 8.03
N PRO A 244 14.20 1.24 7.92
CA PRO A 244 14.19 0.04 8.75
C PRO A 244 15.43 -0.78 8.39
N GLN A 245 16.15 -1.24 9.41
CA GLN A 245 17.30 -2.09 9.20
C GLN A 245 16.78 -3.42 8.63
N ALA A 246 17.18 -3.73 7.39
CA ALA A 246 16.87 -5.03 6.79
C ALA A 246 17.43 -6.12 7.72
N LYS A 247 16.57 -7.06 8.13
CA LYS A 247 17.06 -8.29 8.74
C LYS A 247 17.90 -9.02 7.69
N MET A 248 19.02 -9.62 8.12
CA MET A 248 19.72 -10.55 7.25
C MET A 248 18.80 -11.72 6.96
N GLY A 249 18.76 -12.15 5.70
CA GLY A 249 18.10 -13.40 5.33
C GLY A 249 18.70 -14.54 6.13
N GLN A 250 17.85 -15.46 6.58
CA GLN A 250 18.25 -16.71 7.20
C GLN A 250 18.02 -17.82 6.19
N ALA A 251 18.88 -18.84 6.20
CA ALA A 251 18.65 -20.04 5.41
C ALA A 251 17.37 -20.70 5.91
N LEU A 252 16.54 -21.13 4.96
CA LEU A 252 15.32 -21.89 5.21
C LEU A 252 15.68 -23.27 5.76
N SER A 253 14.84 -23.84 6.63
CA SER A 253 14.98 -25.23 7.11
C SER A 253 14.57 -26.25 6.05
N GLY A 254 13.85 -25.83 5.01
CA GLY A 254 13.43 -26.64 3.86
C GLY A 254 12.02 -27.21 3.97
N ASP A 255 11.29 -26.84 5.02
CA ASP A 255 9.89 -27.20 5.28
C ASP A 255 8.92 -26.02 5.06
N GLU A 256 9.46 -24.84 4.76
CA GLU A 256 8.68 -23.65 4.50
C GLU A 256 7.93 -23.71 3.17
N GLU A 257 6.71 -23.18 3.15
CA GLU A 257 5.90 -23.08 1.93
C GLU A 257 6.50 -22.01 0.99
N LEU A 258 6.90 -22.44 -0.21
CA LEU A 258 7.45 -21.58 -1.24
C LEU A 258 6.42 -21.29 -2.35
N PRO A 259 6.51 -20.11 -3.01
CA PRO A 259 5.68 -19.84 -4.19
C PRO A 259 5.87 -20.90 -5.28
N GLU A 260 4.82 -21.10 -6.09
CA GLU A 260 4.90 -22.04 -7.22
C GLU A 260 6.13 -21.78 -8.10
N GLY A 261 6.89 -22.84 -8.37
CA GLY A 261 8.13 -22.77 -9.15
C GLY A 261 9.39 -22.39 -8.35
N ALA A 262 9.27 -22.00 -7.08
CA ALA A 262 10.37 -22.00 -6.13
C ALA A 262 10.40 -23.32 -5.36
N TRP A 263 11.59 -23.79 -4.99
CA TRP A 263 11.75 -25.09 -4.35
C TRP A 263 12.80 -25.06 -3.25
N ALA A 264 12.54 -25.81 -2.19
CA ALA A 264 13.56 -26.21 -1.23
C ALA A 264 14.30 -27.44 -1.77
N PRO A 265 15.52 -27.73 -1.28
CA PRO A 265 16.25 -28.94 -1.66
C PRO A 265 15.43 -30.23 -1.48
N GLY A 266 14.53 -30.27 -0.50
CA GLY A 266 13.67 -31.42 -0.19
C GLY A 266 12.47 -31.62 -1.12
N ASP A 267 12.09 -30.60 -1.91
CA ASP A 267 10.87 -30.62 -2.74
C ASP A 267 11.09 -31.26 -4.12
N ILE A 268 12.35 -31.49 -4.52
CA ILE A 268 12.69 -32.00 -5.84
C ILE A 268 13.59 -33.23 -5.73
N ALA A 269 13.43 -34.17 -6.67
CA ALA A 269 14.30 -35.33 -6.79
C ALA A 269 15.79 -34.92 -6.87
N ALA A 270 16.61 -35.53 -6.01
CA ALA A 270 18.04 -35.21 -5.87
C ALA A 270 18.84 -35.38 -7.17
N ASP A 271 18.46 -36.34 -8.01
CA ASP A 271 19.13 -36.64 -9.28
C ASP A 271 18.75 -35.67 -10.42
N SER A 272 17.72 -34.85 -10.22
CA SER A 272 17.34 -33.79 -11.16
C SER A 272 18.41 -32.69 -11.24
N PRO A 273 18.45 -31.90 -12.32
CA PRO A 273 19.35 -30.75 -12.41
C PRO A 273 19.17 -29.74 -11.25
N TYR A 274 17.98 -29.65 -10.67
CA TYR A 274 17.68 -28.74 -9.56
C TYR A 274 18.12 -29.31 -8.20
N GLY A 275 18.00 -30.63 -8.00
CA GLY A 275 18.47 -31.32 -6.80
C GLY A 275 20.00 -31.25 -6.65
N LYS A 276 20.72 -31.48 -7.76
CA LYS A 276 22.18 -31.36 -7.83
C LYS A 276 22.73 -29.96 -7.58
N ALA A 277 21.88 -28.92 -7.56
CA ALA A 277 22.32 -27.56 -7.27
C ALA A 277 22.67 -27.33 -5.79
N PHE A 278 22.28 -28.26 -4.90
CA PHE A 278 22.51 -28.19 -3.46
C PHE A 278 23.56 -29.20 -2.94
N GLU A 279 24.20 -29.97 -3.84
CA GLU A 279 25.32 -30.89 -3.55
C GLU A 279 26.69 -30.20 -3.73
#